data_AF-A0A920P0F7-F1
#
_entry.id   AF-A0A920P0F7-F1
#
_cell.length_a   1.000
_cell.length_b   1.000
_cell.length_c   1.000
_cell.angle_alpha   90.00
_cell.angle_beta   90.00
_cell.angle_gamma   90.00
#
_symmetry.space_group_name_H-M   'P 1'
#
loop_
_entity.id
_entity.type
_entity.pdbx_description
1 polymer ?
#
loop_
_entity_poly.entity_id
_entity_poly.type
_entity_poly.pdbx_seq_one_letter_code
_entity_poly.pdbx_strand_id
1 'polypeptide(L)'
;MFLNSDILRRIEPEGVVERFRTQQNRVLTSLMSQARLERLIEFEALETRNGDAYTLADLMSDVRAGVWNELQDQTVQVNTYRRNVQRAFLEVVDDRLHPDEEDLNSNFNPAAAPWTSDIRAVLRAELEESIYLWNRHSRARVRA
;
A
#
# COMPACT_ATOMS: atom_id res chain seq x y z
N MET A 1 9.04 -12.95 9.12
CA MET A 1 7.75 -13.11 8.39
C MET A 1 6.87 -14.10 9.14
N PHE A 2 5.61 -13.76 9.45
CA PHE A 2 4.71 -14.58 10.30
C PHE A 2 3.97 -15.72 9.57
N LEU A 3 4.55 -16.28 8.51
CA LEU A 3 3.94 -17.39 7.76
C LEU A 3 4.94 -18.55 7.66
N ASN A 4 4.62 -19.68 8.29
CA ASN A 4 5.37 -20.91 8.17
C ASN A 4 4.76 -21.79 7.06
N SER A 5 5.53 -22.03 6.00
CA SER A 5 5.13 -22.84 4.84
C SER A 5 4.76 -24.28 5.19
N ASP A 6 5.35 -24.85 6.24
CA ASP A 6 5.12 -26.24 6.65
C ASP A 6 3.89 -26.40 7.53
N ILE A 7 3.39 -25.29 8.10
CA ILE A 7 2.08 -25.21 8.73
C ILE A 7 1.01 -25.09 7.64
N LEU A 8 1.16 -24.17 6.68
CA LEU A 8 0.19 -23.98 5.59
C LEU A 8 -0.06 -25.29 4.82
N ARG A 9 1.00 -26.00 4.43
CA ARG A 9 0.97 -27.28 3.69
C ARG A 9 0.33 -28.45 4.44
N ARG A 10 -0.01 -28.29 5.73
CA ARG A 10 -0.66 -29.30 6.59
C ARG A 10 -2.12 -28.98 6.89
N ILE A 11 -2.62 -27.83 6.44
CA ILE A 11 -3.97 -27.32 6.73
C ILE A 11 -4.60 -26.77 5.44
N GLU A 12 -4.52 -27.53 4.35
CA GLU A 12 -5.15 -27.16 3.07
C GLU A 12 -6.52 -27.83 2.90
N PRO A 13 -7.62 -27.14 3.25
CA PRO A 13 -8.78 -27.01 2.40
C PRO A 13 -8.66 -25.74 1.56
N GLU A 14 -9.41 -25.67 0.46
CA GLU A 14 -9.33 -24.56 -0.49
C GLU A 14 -9.71 -23.19 0.12
N GLY A 15 -9.26 -22.11 -0.53
CA GLY A 15 -9.61 -20.74 -0.17
C GLY A 15 -8.89 -20.12 1.03
N VAL A 16 -7.93 -20.80 1.69
CA VAL A 16 -7.05 -20.17 2.72
C VAL A 16 -6.34 -18.94 2.14
N VAL A 17 -5.88 -19.02 0.89
CA VAL A 17 -5.21 -17.93 0.17
C VAL A 17 -6.11 -16.70 0.04
N GLU A 18 -7.38 -16.87 -0.35
CA GLU A 18 -8.27 -15.74 -0.60
C GLU A 18 -8.77 -15.10 0.70
N ARG A 19 -9.02 -15.91 1.75
CA ARG A 19 -9.28 -15.37 3.09
C ARG A 19 -8.12 -14.51 3.60
N PHE A 20 -6.87 -14.92 3.33
CA PHE A 20 -5.69 -14.13 3.70
C PHE A 20 -5.55 -12.86 2.85
N ARG A 21 -5.69 -12.95 1.51
CA ARG A 21 -5.74 -11.77 0.60
C ARG A 21 -6.78 -10.75 1.07
N THR A 22 -7.99 -11.22 1.39
CA THR A 22 -9.10 -10.38 1.84
C THR A 22 -8.75 -9.62 3.13
N GLN A 23 -8.14 -10.28 4.11
CA GLN A 23 -7.72 -9.62 5.36
C GLN A 23 -6.57 -8.65 5.15
N GLN A 24 -5.61 -8.97 4.28
CA GLN A 24 -4.51 -8.06 3.95
C GLN A 24 -4.99 -6.82 3.20
N ASN A 25 -5.93 -6.98 2.25
CA ASN A 25 -6.53 -5.86 1.53
C ASN A 25 -7.28 -4.93 2.51
N ARG A 26 -8.15 -5.47 3.37
CA ARG A 26 -8.87 -4.69 4.40
C ARG A 26 -7.95 -3.85 5.29
N VAL A 27 -6.79 -4.38 5.69
CA VAL A 27 -5.79 -3.62 6.46
C VAL A 27 -5.22 -2.47 5.61
N LEU A 28 -4.90 -2.74 4.34
CA LEU A 28 -4.34 -1.75 3.43
C LEU A 28 -5.34 -0.62 3.08
N THR A 29 -6.57 -0.95 2.71
CA THR A 29 -7.66 0.02 2.50
C THR A 29 -7.93 0.84 3.77
N SER A 30 -7.84 0.24 4.96
CA SER A 30 -7.98 0.97 6.23
C SER A 30 -6.83 1.95 6.47
N LEU A 31 -5.58 1.55 6.18
CA LEU A 31 -4.39 2.42 6.26
C LEU A 31 -4.50 3.59 5.27
N MET A 32 -4.93 3.34 4.03
CA MET A 32 -4.99 4.33 2.94
C MET A 32 -6.32 5.10 2.84
N SER A 33 -7.17 5.02 3.88
CA SER A 33 -8.50 5.63 3.90
C SER A 33 -8.49 7.16 3.95
N GLN A 34 -9.49 7.81 3.32
CA GLN A 34 -9.60 9.27 3.16
C GLN A 34 -9.39 10.03 4.47
N ALA A 35 -10.24 9.75 5.46
CA ALA A 35 -10.19 10.40 6.76
C ALA A 35 -8.94 10.08 7.59
N ARG A 36 -8.05 9.19 7.15
CA ARG A 36 -6.71 9.04 7.71
C ARG A 36 -5.70 9.93 6.99
N LEU A 37 -5.63 9.87 5.66
CA LEU A 37 -4.65 10.63 4.88
C LEU A 37 -4.86 12.15 5.02
N GLU A 38 -6.12 12.59 5.02
CA GLU A 38 -6.47 14.00 5.29
C GLU A 38 -6.11 14.42 6.72
N ARG A 39 -6.32 13.54 7.70
CA ARG A 39 -5.96 13.81 9.11
C ARG A 39 -4.46 13.89 9.35
N LEU A 40 -3.66 13.16 8.57
CA LEU A 40 -2.20 13.32 8.61
C LEU A 40 -1.79 14.68 8.05
N ILE A 41 -2.41 15.15 6.95
CA ILE A 41 -2.20 16.52 6.44
C ILE A 41 -2.67 17.57 7.45
N GLU A 42 -3.84 17.40 8.08
CA GLU A 42 -4.32 18.30 9.13
C GLU A 42 -3.34 18.38 10.32
N PHE A 43 -2.82 17.24 10.78
CA PHE A 43 -1.84 17.20 11.88
C PHE A 43 -0.47 17.77 11.47
N GLU A 44 0.00 17.49 10.26
CA GLU A 44 1.25 18.03 9.70
C GLU A 44 1.18 19.56 9.54
N ALA A 45 0.02 20.10 9.14
CA ALA A 45 -0.22 21.54 9.02
C ALA A 45 -0.45 22.24 10.38
N LEU A 46 -0.96 21.53 11.39
CA LEU A 46 -1.21 22.06 12.73
C LEU A 46 0.01 21.96 13.67
N GLU A 47 0.88 20.96 13.50
CA GLU A 47 2.01 20.72 14.41
C GLU A 47 3.16 21.68 14.15
N THR A 48 3.00 22.90 14.66
CA THR A 48 3.97 23.99 14.53
C THR A 48 5.23 23.79 15.40
N ARG A 49 5.37 22.68 16.14
CA ARG A 49 6.49 22.45 17.07
C ARG A 49 7.31 21.22 16.70
N ASN A 50 8.58 21.50 16.41
CA ASN A 50 9.70 20.56 16.33
C ASN A 50 9.70 19.53 15.18
N GLY A 51 8.63 19.38 14.41
CA GLY A 51 8.62 18.53 13.21
C GLY A 51 8.68 17.03 13.51
N ASP A 52 8.19 16.61 14.67
CA ASP A 52 8.15 15.22 15.17
C ASP A 52 6.79 14.55 14.89
N ALA A 53 6.04 15.08 13.91
CA ALA A 53 4.74 14.58 13.49
C ALA A 53 4.90 13.46 12.45
N TYR A 54 4.15 12.38 12.61
CA TYR A 54 4.07 11.33 11.59
C TYR A 54 3.26 11.84 10.40
N THR A 55 3.95 12.10 9.28
CA THR A 55 3.39 12.77 8.10
C THR A 55 2.62 11.81 7.19
N LEU A 56 1.96 12.37 6.17
CA LEU A 56 1.45 11.56 5.06
C LEU A 56 2.58 10.81 4.32
N ALA A 57 3.75 11.42 4.19
CA ALA A 57 4.90 10.82 3.52
C ALA A 57 5.47 9.63 4.29
N ASP A 58 5.51 9.70 5.63
CA ASP A 58 5.98 8.60 6.48
C ASP A 58 5.07 7.38 6.36
N LEU A 59 3.74 7.56 6.46
CA LEU A 59 2.77 6.48 6.28
C LEU A 59 2.94 5.79 4.92
N MET A 60 3.06 6.59 3.85
CA MET A 60 3.20 6.03 2.50
C MET A 60 4.54 5.30 2.33
N SER A 61 5.62 5.84 2.89
CA SER A 61 6.94 5.20 2.87
C SER A 61 6.97 3.87 3.64
N ASP A 62 6.35 3.83 4.83
CA ASP A 62 6.22 2.61 5.65
C ASP A 62 5.37 1.54 4.96
N VAL A 63 4.23 1.95 4.35
CA VAL A 63 3.37 1.04 3.57
C VAL A 63 4.14 0.48 2.38
N ARG A 64 4.81 1.34 1.58
CA ARG A 64 5.68 0.92 0.47
C ARG A 64 6.76 -0.05 0.96
N ALA A 65 7.44 0.25 2.06
CA ALA A 65 8.46 -0.62 2.64
C ALA A 65 7.90 -1.99 3.06
N GLY A 66 6.70 -2.05 3.64
CA GLY A 66 6.02 -3.30 3.99
C GLY A 66 5.56 -4.13 2.77
N VAL A 67 5.10 -3.47 1.71
CA VAL A 67 4.61 -4.08 0.46
C VAL A 67 5.77 -4.61 -0.42
N TRP A 68 6.94 -3.96 -0.38
CA TRP A 68 8.08 -4.26 -1.26
C TRP A 68 9.37 -4.71 -0.54
N ASN A 69 9.30 -5.02 0.76
CA ASN A 69 10.43 -5.45 1.60
C ASN A 69 11.34 -6.50 0.92
N GLU A 70 10.76 -7.49 0.25
CA GLU A 70 11.52 -8.57 -0.40
C GLU A 70 12.39 -8.11 -1.56
N LEU A 71 12.21 -6.88 -2.09
CA LEU A 71 13.12 -6.30 -3.09
C LEU A 71 14.46 -5.82 -2.47
N GLN A 72 14.54 -5.75 -1.14
CA GLN A 72 15.74 -5.42 -0.37
C GLN A 72 16.54 -6.68 0.02
N ASP A 73 15.93 -7.87 -0.04
CA ASP A 73 16.59 -9.15 0.24
C ASP A 73 17.66 -9.49 -0.81
N GLN A 74 18.72 -10.17 -0.36
CA GLN A 74 19.78 -10.71 -1.24
C GLN A 74 19.26 -11.78 -2.22
N THR A 75 18.08 -12.37 -1.97
CA THR A 75 17.42 -13.34 -2.84
C THR A 75 15.92 -13.14 -2.77
N VAL A 76 15.36 -12.51 -3.81
CA VAL A 76 13.97 -12.05 -3.83
C VAL A 76 12.99 -13.20 -4.05
N GLN A 77 12.20 -13.53 -3.03
CA GLN A 77 11.29 -14.69 -2.99
C GLN A 77 9.80 -14.29 -3.03
N VAL A 78 9.31 -13.85 -4.19
CA VAL A 78 7.92 -13.37 -4.34
C VAL A 78 6.91 -14.53 -4.48
N ASN A 79 6.44 -15.06 -3.35
CA ASN A 79 5.38 -16.08 -3.33
C ASN A 79 3.99 -15.52 -3.70
N THR A 80 2.98 -16.41 -3.86
CA THR A 80 1.62 -16.01 -4.26
C THR A 80 0.97 -15.00 -3.30
N TYR A 81 1.18 -15.14 -1.99
CA TYR A 81 0.63 -14.20 -1.01
C TYR A 81 1.27 -12.81 -1.14
N ARG A 82 2.60 -12.72 -1.34
CA ARG A 82 3.28 -11.43 -1.57
C ARG A 82 2.79 -10.73 -2.85
N ARG A 83 2.65 -11.46 -3.96
CA ARG A 83 2.06 -10.92 -5.19
C ARG A 83 0.64 -10.39 -4.99
N ASN A 84 -0.15 -11.02 -4.11
CA ASN A 84 -1.51 -10.56 -3.82
C ASN A 84 -1.54 -9.28 -2.98
N VAL A 85 -0.59 -9.05 -2.07
CA VAL A 85 -0.42 -7.75 -1.37
C VAL A 85 0.02 -6.65 -2.34
N GLN A 86 1.00 -6.96 -3.20
CA GLN A 86 1.52 -6.00 -4.18
C GLN A 86 0.45 -5.58 -5.19
N ARG A 87 -0.41 -6.50 -5.63
CA ARG A 87 -1.58 -6.14 -6.43
C ARG A 87 -2.61 -5.35 -5.63
N ALA A 88 -2.94 -5.74 -4.39
CA ALA A 88 -3.88 -4.97 -3.56
C ALA A 88 -3.41 -3.53 -3.31
N PHE A 89 -2.10 -3.27 -3.23
CA PHE A 89 -1.55 -1.92 -3.17
C PHE A 89 -1.77 -1.14 -4.48
N LEU A 90 -1.51 -1.76 -5.63
CA LEU A 90 -1.73 -1.12 -6.93
C LEU A 90 -3.22 -0.92 -7.24
N GLU A 91 -4.08 -1.88 -6.89
CA GLU A 91 -5.55 -1.80 -6.89
C GLU A 91 -5.97 -0.55 -6.08
N VAL A 92 -5.66 -0.52 -4.77
CA VAL A 92 -6.03 0.60 -3.88
C VAL A 92 -5.43 1.95 -4.28
N VAL A 93 -4.30 2.01 -4.99
CA VAL A 93 -3.73 3.28 -5.50
C VAL A 93 -4.39 3.72 -6.83
N ASP A 94 -4.80 2.80 -7.69
CA ASP A 94 -5.46 3.14 -8.96
C ASP A 94 -6.88 3.66 -8.71
N ASP A 95 -7.66 2.96 -7.88
CA ASP A 95 -8.96 3.41 -7.33
C ASP A 95 -8.86 4.84 -6.72
N ARG A 96 -7.67 5.18 -6.18
CA ARG A 96 -7.36 6.46 -5.52
C ARG A 96 -6.97 7.59 -6.47
N LEU A 97 -6.47 7.25 -7.65
CA LEU A 97 -6.19 8.23 -8.69
C LEU A 97 -7.42 8.43 -9.58
N HIS A 98 -8.16 7.35 -9.84
CA HIS A 98 -9.28 7.24 -10.76
C HIS A 98 -10.57 6.73 -10.05
N PRO A 99 -11.13 7.46 -9.07
CA PRO A 99 -12.35 7.04 -8.39
C PRO A 99 -13.56 7.07 -9.34
N ASP A 100 -14.36 6.00 -9.32
CA ASP A 100 -15.57 5.87 -10.13
C ASP A 100 -16.75 6.72 -9.59
N GLU A 101 -17.80 6.87 -10.40
CA GLU A 101 -18.99 7.64 -10.02
C GLU A 101 -19.69 7.10 -8.76
N GLU A 102 -19.58 5.81 -8.44
CA GLU A 102 -20.16 5.25 -7.21
C GLU A 102 -19.38 5.69 -5.95
N ASP A 103 -18.05 5.68 -5.98
CA ASP A 103 -17.19 6.11 -4.85
C ASP A 103 -17.34 7.59 -4.54
N LEU A 104 -17.48 8.43 -5.57
CA LEU A 104 -17.73 9.87 -5.43
C LEU A 104 -19.10 10.19 -4.80
N ASN A 105 -20.06 9.26 -4.88
CA ASN A 105 -21.42 9.40 -4.34
C ASN A 105 -21.66 8.55 -3.06
N SER A 106 -20.64 7.85 -2.54
CA SER A 106 -20.80 6.89 -1.44
C SER A 106 -20.94 7.58 -0.08
N ASN A 107 -22.13 7.48 0.54
CA ASN A 107 -22.45 8.05 1.86
C ASN A 107 -21.59 7.51 3.02
N PHE A 108 -20.80 6.44 2.82
CA PHE A 108 -19.85 5.93 3.83
C PHE A 108 -18.44 6.48 3.68
N ASN A 109 -18.15 7.22 2.60
CA ASN A 109 -16.95 8.03 2.48
C ASN A 109 -17.25 9.45 3.03
N PRO A 110 -16.55 9.94 4.08
CA PRO A 110 -16.90 11.21 4.74
C PRO A 110 -16.58 12.47 3.92
N ALA A 111 -16.24 12.35 2.64
CA ALA A 111 -16.15 13.46 1.71
C ALA A 111 -16.67 13.08 0.32
N ALA A 112 -17.77 13.72 -0.08
CA ALA A 112 -18.21 13.84 -1.48
C ALA A 112 -17.32 14.86 -2.25
N ALA A 113 -16.02 14.86 -1.97
CA ALA A 113 -15.04 15.80 -2.52
C ALA A 113 -13.85 15.01 -3.10
N PRO A 114 -13.34 15.37 -4.30
CA PRO A 114 -12.19 14.70 -4.89
C PRO A 114 -10.97 14.69 -3.98
N TRP A 115 -10.17 13.62 -4.08
CA TRP A 115 -8.82 13.53 -3.51
C TRP A 115 -8.05 14.84 -3.67
N THR A 116 -7.60 15.44 -2.55
CA THR A 116 -6.82 16.68 -2.57
C THR A 116 -5.58 16.55 -3.46
N SER A 117 -5.12 17.68 -4.01
CA SER A 117 -3.96 17.75 -4.88
C SER A 117 -2.75 17.03 -4.31
N ASP A 118 -2.56 17.16 -3.01
CA ASP A 118 -1.32 16.82 -2.33
C ASP A 118 -1.28 15.31 -2.04
N ILE A 119 -2.42 14.70 -1.64
CA ILE A 119 -2.53 13.24 -1.55
C ILE A 119 -2.32 12.61 -2.95
N ARG A 120 -2.90 13.19 -4.00
CA ARG A 120 -2.68 12.73 -5.40
C ARG A 120 -1.23 12.89 -5.86
N ALA A 121 -0.52 13.92 -5.40
CA ALA A 121 0.90 14.12 -5.69
C ALA A 121 1.77 13.07 -4.98
N VAL A 122 1.56 12.82 -3.69
CA VAL A 122 2.29 11.78 -2.94
C VAL A 122 2.04 10.39 -3.55
N LEU A 123 0.79 10.02 -3.84
CA LEU A 123 0.46 8.73 -4.46
C LEU A 123 1.16 8.50 -5.80
N ARG A 124 1.36 9.55 -6.60
CA ARG A 124 2.12 9.46 -7.87
C ARG A 124 3.62 9.26 -7.63
N ALA A 125 4.22 10.00 -6.70
CA ALA A 125 5.62 9.79 -6.32
C ALA A 125 5.87 8.38 -5.77
N GLU A 126 4.91 7.81 -5.03
CA GLU A 126 4.95 6.43 -4.52
C GLU A 126 4.89 5.36 -5.63
N LEU A 127 4.11 5.60 -6.69
CA LEU A 127 4.12 4.76 -7.90
C LEU A 127 5.46 4.87 -8.64
N GLU A 128 5.99 6.09 -8.81
CA GLU A 128 7.26 6.32 -9.50
C GLU A 128 8.43 5.63 -8.76
N GLU A 129 8.51 5.72 -7.43
CA GLU A 129 9.52 5.01 -6.64
C GLU A 129 9.31 3.48 -6.69
N SER A 130 8.06 2.99 -6.62
CA SER A 130 7.77 1.56 -6.78
C SER A 130 8.24 1.02 -8.15
N ILE A 131 8.03 1.79 -9.23
CA ILE A 131 8.52 1.49 -10.58
C ILE A 131 10.06 1.56 -10.63
N TYR A 132 10.69 2.53 -9.96
CA TYR A 132 12.14 2.65 -9.89
C TYR A 132 12.79 1.46 -9.16
N LEU A 133 12.27 1.07 -7.99
CA LEU A 133 12.73 -0.09 -7.22
C LEU A 133 12.63 -1.39 -8.02
N TRP A 134 11.49 -1.62 -8.68
CA TRP A 134 11.30 -2.77 -9.57
C TRP A 134 12.32 -2.78 -10.72
N ASN A 135 12.53 -1.64 -11.39
CA ASN A 135 13.49 -1.51 -12.48
C ASN A 135 14.96 -1.63 -12.01
N ARG A 136 15.29 -1.17 -10.80
CA ARG A 136 16.60 -1.36 -10.18
C ARG A 136 16.86 -2.85 -9.96
N HIS A 137 15.89 -3.57 -9.40
CA HIS A 137 16.04 -5.00 -9.12
C HIS A 137 16.00 -5.88 -10.38
N SER A 138 15.18 -5.55 -11.40
CA SER A 138 15.17 -6.30 -12.66
C SER A 138 16.52 -6.21 -13.39
N ARG A 139 17.13 -5.02 -13.46
CA ARG A 139 18.45 -4.81 -14.07
C ARG A 139 19.60 -5.49 -13.31
N ALA A 140 19.48 -5.68 -12.00
CA ALA A 140 20.47 -6.43 -11.22
C ALA A 140 20.54 -7.91 -11.64
N ARG A 141 19.38 -8.54 -11.90
CA ARG A 141 19.27 -9.95 -12.34
C ARG A 141 19.68 -10.22 -13.80
N VAL A 142 19.98 -9.18 -14.58
CA VAL A 142 20.49 -9.28 -15.97
C VAL A 142 22.03 -9.14 -16.02
N ARG A 143 22.69 -8.95 -14.87
CA ARG A 143 24.14 -8.75 -14.74
C ARG A 143 24.83 -9.80 -13.85
N ALA A 144 24.14 -10.89 -13.53
CA ALA A 144 24.59 -12.02 -12.72
C ALA A 144 24.32 -13.33 -13.46
#